data_AF-A0A7Y2L5C5-F1
#
_entry.id   AF-A0A7Y2L5C5-F1
#
_cell.length_a   1.000
_cell.length_b   1.000
_cell.length_c   1.000
_cell.angle_alpha   90.00
_cell.angle_beta   90.00
_cell.angle_gamma   90.00
#
_symmetry.space_group_name_H-M   'P 1'
#
loop_
_entity.id
_entity.type
_entity.pdbx_description
1 polymer ?
#
loop_
_entity_poly.entity_id
_entity_poly.type
_entity_poly.pdbx_seq_one_letter_code
_entity_poly.pdbx_strand_id
1 'polypeptide(L)' 'RSPIALGHAIDHALSFCDNYGLGIPNFLYNVAPGQFDRVLICTETPAAAVDPALVSALNAQVIVDER' A
#
# COMPACT_ATOMS: atom_id res chain seq x y z
N ARG A 1 4.15 13.82 -1.06
CA ARG A 1 4.60 14.28 0.28
C ARG A 1 5.96 13.65 0.56
N SER A 2 6.78 14.19 1.47
CA SER A 2 8.05 13.52 1.84
C SER A 2 7.78 12.30 2.74
N PRO A 3 8.52 11.19 2.59
CA PRO A 3 8.38 10.03 3.46
C PRO A 3 8.90 10.32 4.87
N ILE A 4 8.36 9.60 5.86
CA ILE A 4 8.95 9.52 7.20
C ILE A 4 10.24 8.69 7.07
N ALA A 5 11.33 9.19 7.64
CA ALA A 5 12.61 8.50 7.60
C ALA A 5 12.55 7.19 8.41
N LEU A 6 13.27 6.18 7.93
CA LEU A 6 13.50 4.96 8.69
C LEU A 6 14.31 5.24 9.96
N GLY A 7 14.08 4.42 10.99
CA GLY A 7 14.70 4.53 12.30
C GLY A 7 13.70 4.85 13.41
N HIS A 8 14.17 4.76 14.65
CA HIS A 8 13.36 4.89 15.87
C HIS A 8 12.16 3.94 15.90
N ALA A 9 10.98 4.43 15.54
CA ALA A 9 9.73 3.70 15.57
C ALA A 9 9.29 3.19 14.19
N ILE A 10 10.03 3.54 13.12
CA ILE A 10 9.72 3.15 11.74
C ILE A 10 10.80 2.19 11.24
N ASP A 11 10.47 0.91 11.24
CA ASP A 11 11.40 -0.18 10.88
C ASP A 11 11.31 -0.56 9.40
N HIS A 12 10.15 -0.30 8.77
CA HIS A 12 9.92 -0.65 7.37
C HIS A 12 9.12 0.46 6.67
N ALA A 13 9.43 0.70 5.39
CA ALA A 13 8.72 1.65 4.56
C ALA A 13 8.61 1.13 3.12
N LEU A 14 7.41 1.18 2.56
CA LEU A 14 7.15 0.97 1.14
C LEU A 14 6.66 2.29 0.52
N SER A 15 7.08 2.57 -0.71
CA SER A 15 6.56 3.66 -1.54
C SER A 15 5.83 3.06 -2.73
N PHE A 16 4.66 3.58 -3.06
CA PHE A 16 3.83 3.09 -4.15
C PHE A 16 3.05 4.24 -4.81
N CYS A 17 2.60 4.04 -6.04
CA CYS A 17 1.81 5.00 -6.81
C CYS A 17 0.48 5.33 -6.10
N ASP A 18 -0.05 6.53 -6.31
CA ASP A 18 -1.35 6.87 -5.73
C ASP A 18 -2.52 6.22 -6.46
N ASN A 19 -3.58 6.00 -5.70
CA ASN A 19 -4.80 5.37 -6.17
C ASN A 19 -5.72 6.32 -6.97
N TYR A 20 -5.30 7.57 -7.24
CA TYR A 20 -6.11 8.62 -7.87
C TYR A 20 -5.50 9.19 -9.16
N GLY A 21 -4.32 8.72 -9.58
CA GLY A 21 -3.62 9.19 -10.77
C GLY A 21 -3.02 10.60 -10.67
N LEU A 22 -2.78 11.12 -9.47
CA LEU A 22 -2.25 12.47 -9.24
C LEU A 22 -0.72 12.55 -9.34
N GLY A 23 -0.02 11.41 -9.43
CA GLY A 23 1.43 11.34 -9.51
C GLY A 23 2.13 11.66 -8.19
N ILE A 24 1.43 11.51 -7.06
CA ILE A 24 1.96 11.81 -5.73
C ILE A 24 2.09 10.49 -4.97
N PRO A 25 3.30 9.98 -4.69
CA PRO A 25 3.44 8.66 -4.06
C PRO A 25 2.80 8.60 -2.67
N ASN A 26 2.26 7.42 -2.37
CA ASN A 26 1.82 7.02 -1.04
C ASN A 26 2.92 6.19 -0.36
N PHE A 27 2.87 6.15 0.97
CA PHE A 27 3.84 5.43 1.80
C PHE A 27 3.13 4.55 2.82
N LEU A 28 3.62 3.32 2.98
CA LEU A 28 3.16 2.37 4.00
C LEU A 28 4.32 2.09 4.96
N TYR A 29 4.07 2.18 6.26
CA TYR A 29 5.10 2.03 7.28
C TYR A 29 4.83 0.84 8.19
N ASN A 30 5.89 0.21 8.70
CA ASN A 30 5.86 -0.91 9.66
C ASN A 30 5.03 -2.11 9.18
N VAL A 31 4.96 -2.27 7.86
CA VAL A 31 4.41 -3.45 7.20
C VAL A 31 5.46 -3.96 6.23
N ALA A 32 6.02 -5.13 6.51
CA ALA A 32 7.00 -5.81 5.69
C ALA A 32 6.37 -6.96 4.88
N PRO A 33 6.86 -7.26 3.66
CA PRO A 33 6.49 -8.47 2.92
C PRO A 33 6.63 -9.73 3.77
N GLY A 34 5.59 -10.58 3.79
CA GLY A 34 5.58 -11.83 4.56
C GLY A 34 5.39 -11.67 6.07
N GLN A 35 5.20 -10.45 6.58
CA GLN A 35 4.92 -10.23 8.01
C GLN A 35 3.56 -10.79 8.45
N PHE A 36 2.60 -10.87 7.53
CA PHE A 36 1.24 -11.32 7.78
C PHE A 36 0.89 -12.47 6.83
N ASP A 37 0.18 -13.47 7.33
CA ASP A 37 -0.30 -14.60 6.51
C ASP A 37 -1.33 -14.15 5.46
N ARG A 38 -2.08 -13.09 5.76
CA ARG A 38 -3.16 -12.56 4.94
C ARG A 38 -3.17 -11.04 5.03
N VAL A 39 -3.18 -10.37 3.87
CA VAL A 39 -3.33 -8.91 3.77
C VAL A 39 -4.55 -8.60 2.92
N LEU A 40 -5.41 -7.71 3.42
CA LEU A 40 -6.58 -7.20 2.70
C LEU A 40 -6.42 -5.70 2.50
N ILE A 41 -6.53 -5.24 1.26
CA ILE A 41 -6.57 -3.82 0.91
C ILE A 41 -8.00 -3.47 0.54
N CYS A 42 -8.70 -2.76 1.42
CA CYS A 42 -10.03 -2.23 1.13
C CYS A 42 -9.91 -0.85 0.48
N THR A 43 -10.59 -0.63 -0.64
CA THR A 43 -10.53 0.64 -1.36
C THR A 43 -11.91 1.08 -1.85
N GLU A 44 -12.12 2.39 -1.87
CA GLU A 44 -13.28 3.04 -2.49
C GLU A 44 -13.06 3.34 -3.98
N THR A 45 -11.81 3.27 -4.46
CA THR A 45 -11.48 3.37 -5.88
C THR A 45 -11.55 2.00 -6.55
N PRO A 46 -11.67 1.93 -7.90
CA PRO A 46 -11.62 0.65 -8.60
C PRO A 46 -10.35 -0.14 -8.24
N ALA A 47 -10.43 -1.47 -8.17
CA ALA A 47 -9.29 -2.33 -7.81
C ALA A 47 -8.04 -2.07 -8.68
N ALA A 48 -8.25 -1.78 -9.98
CA ALA A 48 -7.18 -1.45 -10.92
C ALA A 48 -6.43 -0.15 -10.59
N ALA A 49 -6.97 0.69 -9.71
CA ALA A 49 -6.31 1.91 -9.26
C ALA A 49 -5.32 1.64 -8.11
N VAL A 50 -5.38 0.49 -7.42
CA VAL A 50 -4.38 0.12 -6.41
C VAL A 50 -3.11 -0.31 -7.12
N ASP A 51 -1.96 0.23 -6.70
CA ASP A 51 -0.67 -0.08 -7.31
C ASP A 51 -0.38 -1.61 -7.30
N PRO A 52 -0.22 -2.25 -8.48
CA PRO A 52 0.09 -3.67 -8.56
C PRO A 52 1.38 -4.06 -7.82
N ALA A 53 2.35 -3.15 -7.72
CA ALA A 53 3.59 -3.40 -6.98
C ALA A 53 3.31 -3.54 -5.48
N LEU A 54 2.39 -2.75 -4.91
CA LEU A 54 1.97 -2.87 -3.52
C LEU A 54 1.24 -4.19 -3.29
N VAL A 55 0.30 -4.54 -4.18
CA VAL A 55 -0.48 -5.80 -4.08
C VAL A 55 0.46 -7.01 -4.11
N SER A 56 1.41 -7.02 -5.04
CA SER A 56 2.40 -8.10 -5.15
C SER A 56 3.34 -8.16 -3.96
N ALA A 57 3.85 -7.02 -3.48
CA ALA A 57 4.78 -6.98 -2.35
C ALA A 57 4.15 -7.52 -1.06
N LEU A 58 2.86 -7.30 -0.87
CA LEU A 58 2.13 -7.73 0.32
C LEU A 58 1.40 -9.06 0.16
N ASN A 59 1.41 -9.65 -1.04
CA ASN A 59 0.53 -10.78 -1.39
C ASN A 59 -0.93 -10.50 -0.99
N ALA A 60 -1.40 -9.28 -1.28
CA ALA A 60 -2.66 -8.77 -0.78
C ALA A 60 -3.84 -9.13 -1.69
N GLN A 61 -5.01 -9.30 -1.08
CA GLN A 61 -6.29 -9.29 -1.79
C GLN A 61 -6.88 -7.88 -1.76
N VAL A 62 -7.29 -7.38 -2.92
CA VAL A 62 -8.00 -6.10 -3.02
C VAL A 62 -9.50 -6.34 -2.92
N ILE A 63 -10.17 -5.59 -2.04
CA ILE A 63 -11.62 -5.60 -1.84
C ILE A 63 -12.14 -4.22 -2.19
N VAL A 64 -13.13 -4.17 -3.08
CA VAL A 64 -13.79 -2.93 -3.53
C VAL A 64 -15.24 -2.96 -3.07
N ASP A 65 -15.77 -1.82 -2.63
CA ASP A 65 -17.19 -1.68 -2.32
C ASP A 65 -18.01 -1.65 -3.63
N GLU A 66 -18.91 -2.60 -3.85
CA GLU A 66 -19.68 -2.78 -5.11
C GLU A 66 -20.96 -1.91 -5.19
N ARG A 67 -20.97 -0.73 -4.56
CA ARG A 67 -22.18 0.14 -4.55
C ARG A 67 -22.66 0.54 -5.94
#